data_AF-A0AAV5GE66-F1
#
_entry.id   AF-A0AAV5GE66-F1
#
_cell.length_a   1.000
_cell.length_b   1.000
_cell.length_c   1.000
_cell.angle_alpha   90.00
_cell.angle_beta   90.00
_cell.angle_gamma   90.00
#
_symmetry.space_group_name_H-M   'P 1'
#
loop_
_entity.id
_entity.type
_entity.pdbx_description
1 polymer ?
#
loop_
_entity_poly.entity_id
_entity_poly.type
_entity_poly.pdbx_seq_one_letter_code
_entity_poly.pdbx_strand_id
1 'polypeptide(L)'
;MSGWLPLSYKIKKVGTHVRHPLQTDHAHHMPVFWGHGELDDVVHLRWAEESIAHLTDLGFENIEYNVYPYLKHDMGKEEKQDLEDWLAKLLPPT
;
A
#
# COMPACT_ATOMS: atom_id res chain seq x y z
N MET A 1 -0.51 -12.39 0.27
CA MET A 1 0.73 -12.69 1.03
C MET A 1 0.63 -12.06 2.41
N SER A 2 0.61 -12.84 3.50
CA SER A 2 0.77 -12.27 4.85
C SER A 2 2.27 -12.05 5.11
N GLY A 3 2.73 -10.82 4.99
CA GLY A 3 4.10 -10.45 5.34
C GLY A 3 4.25 -10.34 6.84
N TRP A 4 4.95 -11.29 7.48
CA TRP A 4 5.39 -11.11 8.86
C TRP A 4 6.39 -9.94 8.90
N LEU A 5 6.05 -8.88 9.65
CA LEU A 5 6.94 -7.75 9.89
C LEU A 5 7.75 -8.00 11.17
N PRO A 6 9.06 -8.30 11.09
CA PRO A 6 9.91 -8.46 12.27
C PRO A 6 9.82 -7.23 13.17
N LEU A 7 9.71 -7.43 14.48
CA LEU A 7 9.66 -6.36 15.48
C LEU A 7 8.45 -5.39 15.33
N SER A 8 7.33 -5.83 14.74
CA SER A 8 6.09 -5.01 14.65
C SER A 8 5.65 -4.41 15.99
N TYR A 9 5.82 -5.14 17.10
CA TYR A 9 5.53 -4.66 18.46
C TYR A 9 6.41 -3.47 18.93
N LYS A 10 7.46 -3.12 18.18
CA LYS A 10 8.33 -1.96 18.43
C LYS A 10 7.94 -0.73 17.62
N ILE A 11 6.87 -0.79 16.81
CA ILE A 11 6.30 0.41 16.18
C ILE A 11 5.83 1.35 17.28
N LYS A 12 6.37 2.57 17.31
CA LYS A 12 6.10 3.55 18.36
C LYS A 12 5.94 4.93 17.75
N LYS A 13 5.21 5.79 18.45
CA LYS A 13 5.09 7.20 18.07
C LYS A 13 6.45 7.90 18.15
N VAL A 14 6.88 8.52 17.04
CA VAL A 14 8.09 9.34 16.92
C VAL A 14 7.67 10.64 16.23
N GLY A 15 7.54 11.73 17.01
CA GLY A 15 7.00 12.99 16.51
C GLY A 15 5.50 12.87 16.17
N THR A 16 5.14 13.20 14.93
CA THR A 16 3.76 13.17 14.40
C THR A 16 3.32 11.80 13.91
N HIS A 17 4.26 10.90 13.61
CA HIS A 17 4.00 9.59 12.98
C HIS A 17 4.33 8.44 13.94
N VAL A 18 3.83 7.24 13.63
CA VAL A 18 4.41 6.01 14.19
C VAL A 18 5.57 5.57 13.30
N ARG A 19 6.60 4.95 13.88
CA ARG A 19 7.74 4.46 13.11
C ARG A 19 8.20 3.11 13.60
N HIS A 20 8.55 2.26 12.64
CA HIS A 20 9.25 1.02 12.91
C HIS A 20 10.74 1.33 13.19
N PRO A 21 11.44 0.64 14.13
CA PRO A 21 12.84 0.92 14.46
C PRO A 21 13.83 0.74 13.29
N LEU A 22 13.43 0.01 12.25
CA LEU A 22 14.23 -0.19 11.03
C LEU A 22 13.79 0.70 9.85
N GLN A 23 12.81 1.58 10.07
CA GLN A 23 12.33 2.50 9.04
C GLN A 23 13.31 3.67 8.90
N THR A 24 13.88 3.81 7.70
CA THR A 24 14.73 4.96 7.36
C THR A 24 13.87 6.15 6.92
N ASP A 25 14.42 7.36 6.94
CA ASP A 25 13.70 8.57 6.49
C ASP A 25 13.30 8.50 5.02
N HIS A 26 14.08 7.79 4.19
CA HIS A 26 13.77 7.61 2.78
C HIS A 26 12.48 6.82 2.55
N ALA A 27 12.09 5.93 3.48
CA ALA A 27 10.90 5.09 3.33
C ALA A 27 9.62 5.90 3.10
N HIS A 28 9.52 7.12 3.65
CA HIS A 28 8.36 8.01 3.50
C HIS A 28 8.09 8.42 2.05
N HIS A 29 9.17 8.50 1.26
CA HIS A 29 9.14 8.96 -0.12
C HIS A 29 8.91 7.82 -1.12
N MET A 30 8.96 6.57 -0.65
CA MET A 30 8.73 5.41 -1.51
C MET A 30 7.29 5.44 -2.02
N PRO A 31 7.09 5.48 -3.36
CA PRO A 31 5.75 5.46 -3.92
C PRO A 31 5.14 4.06 -3.73
N VAL A 32 3.86 4.03 -3.35
CA VAL A 32 3.08 2.81 -3.11
C VAL A 32 1.87 2.83 -4.01
N PHE A 33 1.69 1.76 -4.79
CA PHE A 33 0.44 1.46 -5.48
C PHE A 33 -0.29 0.37 -4.70
N TRP A 34 -1.59 0.56 -4.45
CA TRP A 34 -2.45 -0.41 -3.79
C TRP A 34 -3.75 -0.58 -4.58
N GLY A 35 -3.84 -1.67 -5.35
CA GLY A 35 -5.08 -2.12 -5.98
C GLY A 35 -5.85 -3.09 -5.09
N HIS A 36 -7.18 -2.96 -5.03
CA HIS A 36 -8.02 -3.90 -4.26
C HIS A 36 -9.38 -4.13 -4.92
N GLY A 37 -9.86 -5.38 -4.92
CA GLY A 37 -11.20 -5.72 -5.41
C GLY A 37 -12.29 -5.42 -4.39
N GLU A 38 -13.35 -4.72 -4.80
CA GLU A 38 -14.47 -4.37 -3.92
C GLU A 38 -15.18 -5.62 -3.34
N LEU A 39 -15.28 -6.69 -4.14
CA LEU A 39 -15.97 -7.93 -3.79
C LEU A 39 -14.99 -9.04 -3.39
N ASP A 40 -13.76 -8.71 -3.00
CA ASP A 40 -12.80 -9.68 -2.49
C ASP A 40 -13.32 -10.33 -1.20
N ASP A 41 -13.63 -11.62 -1.30
CA ASP A 41 -14.17 -12.47 -0.23
C ASP A 41 -13.09 -13.23 0.54
N VAL A 42 -11.82 -13.09 0.15
CA VAL A 42 -10.66 -13.72 0.78
C VAL A 42 -9.87 -12.70 1.60
N VAL A 43 -9.58 -11.54 1.01
CA VAL A 43 -8.92 -10.41 1.63
C VAL A 43 -9.90 -9.24 1.62
N HIS A 44 -10.67 -9.10 2.69
CA HIS A 44 -11.72 -8.10 2.75
C HIS A 44 -11.21 -6.67 2.51
N LEU A 45 -11.99 -5.87 1.77
CA LEU A 45 -11.69 -4.46 1.47
C LEU A 45 -11.32 -3.64 2.71
N ARG A 46 -11.99 -3.89 3.85
CA ARG A 46 -11.69 -3.25 5.13
C ARG A 46 -10.22 -3.40 5.54
N TRP A 47 -9.58 -4.53 5.25
CA TRP A 47 -8.17 -4.73 5.58
C TRP A 47 -7.25 -3.91 4.68
N ALA A 48 -7.65 -3.62 3.44
CA ALA A 48 -6.96 -2.64 2.61
C ALA A 48 -7.07 -1.24 3.22
N GLU A 49 -8.26 -0.80 3.60
CA GLU A 49 -8.48 0.50 4.24
C GLU A 49 -7.67 0.67 5.54
N GLU A 50 -7.68 -0.36 6.40
CA GLU A 50 -6.85 -0.39 7.62
C GLU A 50 -5.34 -0.35 7.29
N SER A 51 -4.91 -1.04 6.24
CA SER A 51 -3.51 -1.03 5.80
C SER A 51 -3.08 0.33 5.25
N ILE A 52 -3.92 1.00 4.46
CA ILE A 52 -3.66 2.35 3.95
C ILE A 52 -3.55 3.33 5.12
N ALA A 53 -4.49 3.28 6.08
CA ALA A 53 -4.42 4.10 7.29
C ALA A 53 -3.11 3.88 8.06
N HIS A 54 -2.66 2.63 8.20
CA HIS A 54 -1.38 2.32 8.84
C HIS A 54 -0.17 2.85 8.06
N LEU A 55 -0.17 2.78 6.72
CA LEU A 55 0.90 3.36 5.90
C LEU A 55 0.97 4.88 6.05
N THR A 56 -0.18 5.57 6.06
CA THR A 56 -0.26 7.00 6.33
C THR A 56 0.26 7.35 7.72
N ASP A 57 -0.16 6.59 8.75
CA ASP A 57 0.33 6.77 10.12
C ASP A 57 1.84 6.55 10.24
N LEU A 58 2.40 5.63 9.43
CA LEU A 58 3.85 5.38 9.31
C LEU A 58 4.59 6.52 8.58
N GLY A 59 3.89 7.46 7.96
CA GLY A 59 4.46 8.63 7.29
C GLY A 59 4.75 8.42 5.80
N PHE A 60 4.15 7.41 5.15
CA PHE A 60 4.21 7.30 3.68
C PHE A 60 3.37 8.40 3.03
N GLU A 61 3.98 9.13 2.11
CA GLU A 61 3.38 10.34 1.52
C GLU A 61 2.73 10.07 0.16
N ASN A 62 3.25 9.09 -0.59
CA ASN A 62 2.91 8.84 -2.00
C ASN A 62 2.17 7.50 -2.15
N ILE A 63 0.91 7.45 -1.71
CA ILE A 63 0.07 6.24 -1.80
C ILE A 63 -1.04 6.46 -2.83
N GLU A 64 -1.04 5.66 -3.88
CA GLU A 64 -2.14 5.56 -4.84
C GLU A 64 -3.00 4.34 -4.49
N TYR A 65 -4.23 4.58 -4.05
CA TYR A 65 -5.17 3.54 -3.62
C TYR A 65 -6.36 3.49 -4.57
N ASN A 66 -6.51 2.35 -5.27
CA ASN A 66 -7.54 2.13 -6.26
C ASN A 66 -8.41 0.93 -5.85
N VAL A 67 -9.72 1.13 -5.85
CA VAL A 67 -10.70 0.07 -5.57
C VAL A 67 -11.45 -0.24 -6.85
N TYR A 68 -11.47 -1.52 -7.22
CA TYR A 68 -12.05 -2.00 -8.47
C TYR A 68 -13.44 -2.59 -8.23
N PRO A 69 -14.52 -1.96 -8.74
CA PRO A 69 -15.88 -2.46 -8.56
C PRO A 69 -16.06 -3.85 -9.15
N TYR A 70 -16.87 -4.68 -8.49
CA TYR A 70 -17.18 -6.05 -8.92
C TYR A 70 -16.01 -7.04 -8.97
N LEU A 71 -14.77 -6.60 -8.73
CA LEU A 71 -13.58 -7.46 -8.69
C LEU A 71 -13.53 -8.21 -7.36
N LYS A 72 -13.29 -9.54 -7.43
CA LYS A 72 -13.12 -10.40 -6.26
C LYS A 72 -11.63 -10.54 -5.92
N HIS A 73 -11.22 -11.70 -5.42
CA HIS A 73 -9.82 -12.05 -5.23
C HIS A 73 -9.12 -12.45 -6.54
N ASP A 74 -9.00 -11.50 -7.48
CA ASP A 74 -8.35 -11.67 -8.78
C ASP A 74 -7.76 -10.34 -9.27
N MET A 75 -7.02 -10.35 -10.38
CA MET A 75 -6.46 -9.15 -11.01
C MET A 75 -7.28 -8.75 -12.24
N GLY A 76 -7.85 -7.54 -12.23
CA GLY A 76 -8.66 -7.00 -13.32
C GLY A 76 -7.85 -6.44 -14.49
N LYS A 77 -8.50 -6.23 -15.65
CA LYS A 77 -7.87 -5.51 -16.78
C LYS A 77 -7.58 -4.05 -16.45
N GLU A 78 -8.51 -3.39 -15.76
CA GLU A 78 -8.38 -1.99 -15.32
C GLU A 78 -7.22 -1.86 -14.33
N GLU A 79 -7.18 -2.71 -13.30
CA GLU A 79 -6.07 -2.75 -12.33
C GLU A 79 -4.72 -2.95 -12.99
N LYS A 80 -4.64 -3.86 -13.97
CA LYS A 80 -3.40 -4.08 -14.72
C LYS A 80 -2.97 -2.82 -15.48
N GLN A 81 -3.90 -2.13 -16.14
CA GLN A 81 -3.58 -0.91 -16.88
C GLN A 81 -3.11 0.21 -15.93
N ASP A 82 -3.80 0.40 -14.81
CA ASP A 82 -3.42 1.41 -13.82
C ASP A 82 -2.02 1.13 -13.24
N LEU A 83 -1.70 -0.14 -12.98
CA LEU A 83 -0.37 -0.54 -12.52
C LEU A 83 0.70 -0.26 -13.59
N GLU A 84 0.44 -0.56 -14.86
CA GLU A 84 1.35 -0.27 -15.97
C GLU A 84 1.57 1.24 -16.11
N ASP A 85 0.51 2.04 -16.07
CA ASP A 85 0.56 3.50 -16.15
C ASP A 85 1.29 4.11 -14.94
N TRP A 86 1.08 3.56 -13.75
CA TRP A 86 1.78 3.95 -12.53
C TRP A 86 3.28 3.66 -12.63
N LEU A 87 3.66 2.46 -13.07
CA LEU A 87 5.06 2.08 -13.27
C LEU A 87 5.74 2.97 -14.32
N ALA A 88 5.06 3.29 -15.42
CA ALA A 88 5.59 4.14 -16.48
C ALA A 88 5.92 5.57 -16.01
N LYS A 89 5.22 6.09 -14.99
CA LYS A 89 5.52 7.40 -14.37
C LYS A 89 6.78 7.37 -13.50
N LEU A 90 7.11 6.21 -12.92
CA LEU A 90 8.18 6.06 -11.92
C LEU A 90 9.48 5.56 -12.52
N LEU A 91 9.41 4.71 -13.55
CA LEU A 91 10.59 4.11 -14.16
C LEU A 91 11.16 5.04 -15.23
N PRO A 92 12.49 5.17 -15.32
CA PRO A 92 13.12 5.94 -16.38
C PRO A 92 12.85 5.31 -17.76
N PRO A 93 12.87 6.11 -18.84
CA PRO A 93 12.74 5.57 -20.19
C PRO A 93 13.87 4.59 -20.49
N THR A 94 13.52 3.47 -21.13
CA THR A 94 14.45 2.42 -21.60
C THR A 94 15.20 2.81 -22.86
#